data_AF-A0A9E5TT21-F1
#
_entry.id   AF-A0A9E5TT21-F1
#
_cell.length_a   1.000
_cell.length_b   1.000
_cell.length_c   1.000
_cell.angle_alpha   90.00
_cell.angle_beta   90.00
_cell.angle_gamma   90.00
#
_symmetry.space_group_name_H-M   'P 1'
#
loop_
_entity.id
_entity.type
_entity.pdbx_description
1 polymer ?
#
loop_
_entity_poly.entity_id
_entity_poly.type
_entity_poly.pdbx_seq_one_letter_code
_entity_poly.pdbx_strand_id
1 'polypeptide(L)' 'WSDVDAPRLEARLSQLSRWVVDAHAAGIRYGLDIPGKRLAPDDGEAHRHACLRALALYSPEAGS' A
#
# COMPACT_ATOMS: atom_id res chain seq x y z
N TRP A 1 2.99 13.98 7.16
CA TRP A 1 1.71 13.59 6.55
C TRP A 1 0.67 14.67 6.84
N SER A 2 1.02 15.94 6.62
CA SER A 2 0.34 17.05 7.30
C SER A 2 -0.52 17.92 6.38
N ASP A 3 -0.73 17.47 5.14
CA ASP A 3 -1.61 18.11 4.17
C ASP A 3 -1.92 17.09 3.05
N VAL A 4 -2.88 16.20 3.28
CA VAL A 4 -3.37 15.27 2.24
C VAL A 4 -4.84 15.51 2.08
N ASP A 5 -5.15 16.38 1.12
CA ASP A 5 -6.46 16.41 0.48
C ASP A 5 -6.79 14.99 -0.03
N ALA A 6 -7.98 14.48 0.27
CA ALA A 6 -8.45 13.14 -0.10
C ALA A 6 -8.11 12.70 -1.55
N PRO A 7 -8.25 13.54 -2.61
CA PRO A 7 -7.87 13.16 -3.98
C PRO A 7 -6.38 12.84 -4.16
N ARG A 8 -5.48 13.47 -3.37
CA ARG A 8 -4.04 13.18 -3.44
C ARG A 8 -3.70 11.84 -2.80
N LEU A 9 -4.52 11.41 -1.84
CA LEU A 9 -4.37 10.13 -1.17
C LEU A 9 -4.77 8.96 -2.06
N GLU A 10 -5.93 9.05 -2.71
CA GLU A 10 -6.41 8.03 -3.66
C GLU A 10 -5.41 7.81 -4.81
N ALA A 11 -4.83 8.89 -5.32
CA ALA A 11 -3.77 8.83 -6.33
C ALA A 11 -2.52 8.10 -5.81
N ARG A 12 -2.14 8.36 -4.56
CA ARG A 12 -0.98 7.71 -3.92
C ARG A 12 -1.24 6.22 -3.66
N LEU A 13 -2.44 5.85 -3.23
CA LEU A 13 -2.85 4.45 -3.04
C LEU A 13 -2.88 3.69 -4.36
N SER A 14 -3.40 4.32 -5.43
CA SER A 14 -3.38 3.75 -6.77
C SER A 14 -1.95 3.51 -7.26
N GLN A 15 -1.04 4.46 -7.01
CA GLN A 15 0.36 4.32 -7.35
C GLN A 15 1.07 3.23 -6.53
N LEU A 16 0.80 3.13 -5.23
CA LEU A 16 1.34 2.07 -4.38
C LEU A 16 0.82 0.68 -4.81
N SER A 17 -0.46 0.57 -5.16
CA SER A 17 -1.06 -0.67 -5.68
C SER A 17 -0.36 -1.10 -6.96
N ARG A 18 -0.08 -0.14 -7.85
CA ARG A 18 0.68 -0.40 -9.07
C ARG A 18 2.10 -0.90 -8.77
N TRP A 19 2.82 -0.25 -7.86
CA TRP A 19 4.16 -0.68 -7.47
C TRP A 19 4.20 -2.07 -6.84
N VAL A 20 3.19 -2.44 -6.04
CA VAL A 20 3.05 -3.80 -5.48
C VAL A 20 2.92 -4.84 -6.59
N VAL A 21 2.10 -4.56 -7.61
CA VAL A 21 1.92 -5.46 -8.77
C VAL A 21 3.19 -5.56 -9.59
N ASP A 22 3.82 -4.43 -9.92
CA ASP A 22 5.07 -4.39 -10.69
C ASP A 22 6.23 -5.08 -9.95
N ALA A 23 6.39 -4.85 -8.65
CA ALA A 23 7.42 -5.48 -7.84
C ALA A 23 7.22 -7.00 -7.71
N HIS A 24 5.97 -7.45 -7.56
CA HIS A 24 5.65 -8.87 -7.57
C HIS A 24 5.94 -9.51 -8.94
N ALA A 25 5.58 -8.84 -10.04
CA ALA A 25 5.88 -9.31 -11.39
C ALA A 25 7.39 -9.38 -11.67
N ALA A 26 8.17 -8.47 -11.08
CA ALA A 26 9.62 -8.48 -11.13
C ALA A 26 10.28 -9.53 -10.21
N GLY A 27 9.51 -10.21 -9.34
CA GLY A 27 10.03 -11.22 -8.41
C GLY A 27 10.99 -10.65 -7.37
N ILE A 28 10.89 -9.36 -7.06
CA ILE A 28 11.72 -8.69 -6.04
C ILE A 28 10.98 -8.66 -4.70
N ARG A 29 11.74 -8.62 -3.60
CA ARG A 29 11.17 -8.41 -2.27
C ARG A 29 10.79 -6.94 -2.10
N TYR A 30 9.54 -6.68 -1.72
CA TYR A 30 9.03 -5.34 -1.47
C TYR A 30 8.22 -5.36 -0.18
N GLY A 31 8.16 -4.22 0.52
CA GLY A 31 7.35 -4.03 1.72
C GLY A 31 6.43 -2.82 1.57
N LEU A 32 5.39 -2.75 2.39
CA LEU A 32 4.43 -1.65 2.36
C LEU A 32 4.46 -0.90 3.69
N ASP A 33 4.71 0.41 3.63
CA ASP A 33 4.63 1.31 4.78
C ASP A 33 3.53 2.34 4.52
N ILE A 34 2.42 2.22 5.24
CA ILE A 34 1.31 3.18 5.26
C ILE A 34 1.01 3.54 6.73
N PRO A 35 0.37 4.68 7.02
CA PRO A 35 0.15 5.06 8.41
C PRO A 35 -0.91 4.14 9.02
N GLY A 36 -0.60 3.58 10.18
CA GLY A 36 -1.42 2.56 10.82
C GLY A 36 -1.18 1.13 10.32
N LYS A 37 -0.36 0.91 9.27
CA LYS A 37 -0.02 -0.44 8.84
C LYS A 37 1.34 -0.53 8.13
N ARG A 38 2.22 -1.36 8.70
CA ARG A 38 3.52 -1.71 8.12
C ARG A 38 3.56 -3.20 7.81
N LEU A 39 3.93 -3.54 6.59
CA LEU A 39 4.19 -4.89 6.13
C LEU A 39 5.68 -5.00 5.79
N ALA A 40 6.37 -5.92 6.47
CA ALA A 40 7.79 -6.20 6.22
C ALA A 40 8.01 -6.70 4.78
N PRO A 41 9.19 -6.47 4.20
CA PRO A 41 9.46 -6.86 2.82
C PRO A 41 9.41 -8.38 2.63
N ASP A 42 8.63 -8.82 1.67
CA ASP A 42 8.41 -10.23 1.34
C ASP A 42 8.23 -10.37 -0.19
N ASP A 43 8.29 -11.59 -0.70
CA ASP A 43 8.13 -11.92 -2.12
C ASP A 43 6.94 -12.86 -2.40
N GLY A 44 6.26 -13.34 -1.35
CA GLY A 44 5.15 -14.28 -1.49
C GLY A 44 3.85 -13.69 -2.07
N GLU A 45 3.04 -14.55 -2.69
CA GLU A 45 1.70 -14.18 -3.18
C GLU A 45 0.78 -13.69 -2.04
N ALA A 46 0.91 -14.28 -0.85
CA ALA A 46 0.20 -13.85 0.34
C ALA A 46 0.55 -12.40 0.72
N HIS A 47 1.80 -11.98 0.54
CA HIS A 47 2.24 -10.62 0.79
C HIS A 47 1.60 -9.63 -0.20
N ARG A 48 1.56 -9.99 -1.49
CA ARG A 48 0.86 -9.20 -2.52
C ARG A 48 -0.59 -8.93 -2.13
N HIS A 49 -1.32 -9.99 -1.75
CA HIS A 49 -2.71 -9.85 -1.32
C HIS A 49 -2.85 -9.03 -0.04
N ALA A 50 -1.96 -9.21 0.94
CA ALA A 50 -1.96 -8.42 2.17
C ALA A 50 -1.72 -6.93 1.91
N CYS A 51 -0.80 -6.59 1.01
CA CYS A 51 -0.50 -5.22 0.58
C CYS A 51 -1.69 -4.57 -0.13
N LEU A 52 -2.26 -5.24 -1.13
CA LEU A 52 -3.43 -4.74 -1.85
C LEU A 52 -4.63 -4.55 -0.93
N ARG A 53 -4.87 -5.51 -0.01
CA ARG A 53 -5.94 -5.41 0.98
C ARG A 53 -5.71 -4.26 1.96
N ALA A 54 -4.47 -4.04 2.40
CA ALA A 54 -4.13 -2.91 3.26
C ALA A 54 -4.38 -1.56 2.56
N LEU A 55 -4.02 -1.45 1.28
CA LEU A 55 -4.28 -0.25 0.47
C LEU A 55 -5.78 -0.01 0.25
N ALA A 56 -6.55 -1.06 -0.02
CA ALA A 56 -8.00 -0.96 -0.22
C ALA A 56 -8.79 -0.64 1.07
N LEU A 57 -8.28 -1.09 2.23
CA LEU A 57 -8.87 -0.80 3.54
C LEU A 57 -8.38 0.52 4.14
N TYR A 58 -7.42 1.19 3.50
CA TYR A 58 -6.84 2.40 4.03
C TYR A 58 -7.75 3.59 3.69
N SER A 59 -8.38 4.14 4.73
CA SER A 59 -9.14 5.38 4.67
C SER A 59 -8.48 6.43 5.58
N PRO A 60 -8.27 7.67 5.11
CA PRO A 60 -7.65 8.73 5.90
C PRO A 60 -8.50 9.16 7.10
N GLU A 61 -9.78 8.87 7.05
CA GLU A 61 -10.81 9.23 8.03
C GLU A 61 -11.03 8.16 9.12
N ALA A 62 -10.32 7.02 9.05
CA ALA A 62 -10.38 5.95 10.06
C ALA A 62 -9.39 6.13 11.22
N GLY A 63 -8.72 7.28 11.31
CA GLY A 63 -7.92 7.68 12.47
C GLY A 63 -8.63 8.76 13.28
N SER A 64 -9.60 8.35 14.10
CA SER A 64 -10.03 9.14 15.28
C SER A 64 -9.09 8.87 16.45
#